data_AF-A0A348NZR7-F1
#
_entry.id   AF-A0A348NZR7-F1
#
_cell.length_a   1.000
_cell.length_b   1.000
_cell.length_c   1.000
_cell.angle_alpha   90.00
_cell.angle_beta   90.00
_cell.angle_gamma   90.00
#
_symmetry.space_group_name_H-M   'P 1'
#
loop_
_entity.id
_entity.type
_entity.pdbx_description
1 polymer ?
#
loop_
_entity_poly.entity_id
_entity_poly.type
_entity_poly.pdbx_seq_one_letter_code
_entity_poly.pdbx_strand_id
1 'polypeptide(L)'
;MFRSVVFLTFIIYFSLFGFENKFNYAEVKISSADDLKFLQANKIDIDRTSLGNRGTPINGKVTVYVTQEQYELIESRGLSTKWTPLEVRDKLSYRNNVSIGDSMLIWQNRFPEICQRIQIGTTVQGRPLWVLKISDSVNVEEAEPEIKFVSTIHGDEVTGMEMEMFMIENILKGYQAGNDTMRFIVDNTELYVMPLMNPDGNA
;
A
#
# COMPACT_ATOMS: atom_id res chain seq x y z
N MET A 1 -34.34 46.85 32.91
CA MET A 1 -33.75 46.42 34.20
C MET A 1 -33.15 45.04 33.98
N PHE A 2 -31.86 44.97 33.70
CA PHE A 2 -31.17 43.72 33.34
C PHE A 2 -31.04 42.81 34.56
N ARG A 3 -31.45 41.54 34.43
CA ARG A 3 -31.09 40.47 35.37
C ARG A 3 -30.01 39.62 34.71
N SER A 4 -28.81 39.66 35.28
CA SER A 4 -27.70 38.79 34.91
C SER A 4 -28.04 37.34 35.29
N VAL A 5 -27.93 36.42 34.35
CA VAL A 5 -27.94 34.97 34.61
C VAL A 5 -26.54 34.45 34.29
N VAL A 6 -25.87 33.95 35.33
CA VAL A 6 -24.60 33.23 35.22
C VAL A 6 -24.92 31.77 34.94
N PHE A 7 -24.56 31.27 33.76
CA PHE A 7 -24.57 29.84 33.48
C PHE A 7 -23.16 29.28 33.72
N LEU A 8 -23.03 28.50 34.80
CA LEU A 8 -21.89 27.62 35.04
C LEU A 8 -22.15 26.33 34.25
N THR A 9 -21.44 26.12 33.14
CA THR A 9 -21.49 24.84 32.43
C THR A 9 -20.40 23.93 33.00
N PHE A 10 -20.80 22.93 33.77
CA PHE A 10 -19.97 21.77 34.08
C PHE A 10 -19.84 20.90 32.82
N ILE A 11 -18.69 20.95 32.15
CA ILE A 11 -18.32 19.92 31.17
C ILE A 11 -17.68 18.79 31.97
N ILE A 12 -18.48 17.75 32.23
CA ILE A 12 -17.98 16.48 32.76
C ILE A 12 -17.12 15.86 31.66
N TYR A 13 -15.82 15.76 31.93
CA TYR A 13 -14.92 14.90 31.18
C TYR A 13 -15.42 13.45 31.31
N PHE A 14 -16.07 12.93 30.28
CA PHE A 14 -16.15 11.48 30.13
C PHE A 14 -14.80 11.00 29.63
N SER A 15 -14.03 10.47 30.57
CA SER A 15 -12.79 9.75 30.34
C SER A 15 -12.95 8.64 29.31
N LEU A 16 -11.99 8.59 28.38
CA LEU A 16 -11.32 7.36 27.95
C LEU A 16 -12.26 6.20 27.56
N PHE A 17 -12.92 6.33 26.41
CA PHE A 17 -12.96 5.21 25.49
C PHE A 17 -12.05 5.56 24.32
N GLY A 18 -10.75 5.38 24.55
CA GLY A 18 -9.84 5.16 23.43
C GLY A 18 -10.38 3.94 22.70
N PHE A 19 -10.75 4.12 21.44
CA PHE A 19 -10.80 2.99 20.52
C PHE A 19 -9.38 2.45 20.40
N GLU A 20 -8.98 1.59 21.35
CA GLU A 20 -7.74 0.83 21.25
C GLU A 20 -7.85 -0.07 20.01
N ASN A 21 -6.82 0.02 19.17
CA ASN A 21 -6.72 -0.48 17.80
C ASN A 21 -7.58 -1.72 17.48
N LYS A 22 -8.48 -1.58 16.50
CA LYS A 22 -9.44 -2.61 16.07
C LYS A 22 -8.80 -3.91 15.56
N PHE A 23 -7.53 -3.92 15.19
CA PHE A 23 -6.82 -5.12 14.71
C PHE A 23 -5.33 -5.04 15.06
N ASN A 24 -4.71 -6.18 15.33
CA ASN A 24 -3.29 -6.30 15.62
C ASN A 24 -2.73 -7.62 15.08
N TYR A 25 -1.42 -7.74 14.98
CA TYR A 25 -0.78 -8.94 14.47
C TYR A 25 -0.57 -9.98 15.57
N ALA A 26 -0.83 -11.25 15.25
CA ALA A 26 -0.52 -12.38 16.10
C ALA A 26 0.17 -13.50 15.31
N GLU A 27 1.07 -14.23 15.95
CA GLU A 27 1.59 -15.49 15.44
C GLU A 27 0.72 -16.64 15.93
N VAL A 28 0.24 -17.49 15.02
CA VAL A 28 -0.59 -18.67 15.32
C VAL A 28 0.17 -19.91 14.88
N LYS A 29 0.27 -20.89 15.78
CA LYS A 29 0.80 -22.22 15.46
C LYS A 29 -0.30 -23.07 14.85
N ILE A 30 -0.07 -23.54 13.63
CA ILE A 30 -0.96 -24.42 12.89
C ILE A 30 -0.30 -25.78 12.64
N SER A 31 -1.13 -26.82 12.68
CA SER A 31 -0.72 -28.22 12.61
C SER A 31 -1.34 -28.96 11.43
N SER A 32 -2.38 -28.39 10.82
CA SER A 32 -3.14 -29.03 9.75
C SER A 32 -3.72 -28.01 8.75
N ALA A 33 -4.16 -28.53 7.59
CA ALA A 33 -4.92 -27.74 6.63
C ALA A 33 -6.29 -27.28 7.18
N ASP A 34 -6.84 -27.99 8.17
CA ASP A 34 -8.12 -27.62 8.78
C ASP A 34 -7.98 -26.42 9.72
N ASP A 35 -6.79 -26.24 10.32
CA ASP A 35 -6.48 -25.02 11.08
C ASP A 35 -6.46 -23.80 10.16
N LEU A 36 -5.86 -23.91 8.96
CA LEU A 36 -5.88 -22.86 7.95
C LEU A 36 -7.29 -22.53 7.48
N LYS A 37 -8.09 -23.57 7.17
CA LYS A 37 -9.50 -23.39 6.78
C LYS A 37 -10.32 -22.73 7.87
N PHE A 38 -10.04 -23.06 9.15
CA PHE A 38 -10.70 -22.43 10.28
C PHE A 38 -10.41 -20.92 10.33
N LEU A 39 -9.15 -20.51 10.16
CA LEU A 39 -8.79 -19.09 10.10
C LEU A 39 -9.52 -18.39 8.95
N GLN A 40 -9.47 -18.96 7.75
CA GLN A 40 -10.13 -18.42 6.57
C GLN A 40 -11.66 -18.33 6.72
N ALA A 41 -12.30 -19.37 7.25
CA ALA A 41 -13.76 -19.42 7.46
C ALA A 41 -14.24 -18.35 8.45
N ASN A 42 -13.38 -17.94 9.39
CA ASN A 42 -13.65 -16.88 10.36
C ASN A 42 -13.14 -15.50 9.92
N LYS A 43 -12.82 -15.34 8.62
CA LYS A 43 -12.36 -14.08 8.01
C LYS A 43 -11.14 -13.49 8.74
N ILE A 44 -10.26 -14.35 9.21
CA ILE A 44 -8.98 -13.96 9.80
C ILE A 44 -7.99 -13.84 8.65
N ASP A 45 -7.39 -12.66 8.54
CA ASP A 45 -6.43 -12.36 7.48
C ASP A 45 -5.07 -12.98 7.82
N ILE A 46 -4.47 -13.67 6.84
CA ILE A 46 -3.20 -14.38 7.00
C ILE A 46 -2.16 -13.60 6.19
N ASP A 47 -1.42 -12.73 6.88
CA ASP A 47 -0.44 -11.82 6.26
C ASP A 47 0.85 -12.54 5.83
N ARG A 48 1.43 -13.37 6.72
CA ARG A 48 2.68 -14.07 6.43
C ARG A 48 2.62 -15.52 6.81
N THR A 49 3.06 -16.35 5.88
CA THR A 49 3.37 -17.74 6.14
C THR A 49 4.70 -18.06 5.48
N SER A 50 5.67 -18.55 6.26
CA SER A 50 6.87 -19.14 5.68
C SER A 50 6.41 -20.42 5.00
N LEU A 51 6.13 -20.42 3.71
CA LEU A 51 5.64 -21.62 3.01
C LEU A 51 6.81 -22.57 2.72
N GLY A 52 6.66 -23.81 3.17
CA GLY A 52 7.46 -24.96 2.78
C GLY A 52 6.85 -25.63 1.56
N ASN A 53 7.33 -26.83 1.22
CA ASN A 53 6.82 -27.57 0.07
C ASN A 53 5.28 -27.73 0.12
N ARG A 54 4.63 -27.49 -1.04
CA ARG A 54 3.18 -27.62 -1.25
C ARG A 54 2.29 -26.71 -0.38
N GLY A 55 2.80 -25.55 0.05
CA GLY A 55 2.01 -24.58 0.81
C GLY A 55 1.88 -24.93 2.30
N THR A 56 2.72 -25.82 2.83
CA THR A 56 2.73 -26.17 4.25
C THR A 56 3.61 -25.18 5.00
N PRO A 57 3.16 -24.49 6.06
CA PRO A 57 4.01 -23.55 6.78
C PRO A 57 5.25 -24.23 7.38
N ILE A 58 6.43 -23.72 7.06
CA ILE A 58 7.70 -24.00 7.72
C ILE A 58 7.52 -23.69 9.20
N ASN A 59 7.85 -24.68 10.05
CA ASN A 59 7.67 -24.63 11.51
C ASN A 59 6.21 -24.50 11.99
N GLY A 60 5.23 -24.66 11.10
CA GLY A 60 3.81 -24.65 11.45
C GLY A 60 3.35 -23.33 12.07
N LYS A 61 3.85 -22.19 11.59
CA LYS A 61 3.49 -20.86 12.11
C LYS A 61 3.00 -19.94 11.01
N VAL A 62 1.99 -19.14 11.31
CA VAL A 62 1.46 -18.09 10.45
C VAL A 62 1.30 -16.80 11.24
N THR A 63 1.53 -15.66 10.59
CA THR A 63 1.19 -14.35 11.13
C THR A 63 -0.18 -13.97 10.60
N VAL A 64 -1.07 -13.59 11.50
CA VAL A 64 -2.44 -13.18 11.20
C VAL A 64 -2.70 -11.76 11.66
N TYR A 65 -3.60 -11.06 10.98
CA TYR A 65 -4.13 -9.78 11.40
C TYR A 65 -5.53 -9.97 11.97
N VAL A 66 -5.70 -9.73 13.28
CA VAL A 66 -6.88 -10.16 14.05
C VAL A 66 -7.37 -9.09 15.02
N THR A 67 -8.68 -9.08 15.24
CA THR A 67 -9.31 -8.40 16.37
C THR A 67 -9.04 -9.16 17.68
N GLN A 68 -9.33 -8.53 18.84
CA GLN A 68 -9.32 -9.21 20.13
C GLN A 68 -10.28 -10.41 20.16
N GLU A 69 -11.50 -10.27 19.62
CA GLU A 69 -12.49 -11.36 19.57
C GLU A 69 -12.01 -12.53 18.72
N GLN A 70 -11.37 -12.25 17.57
CA GLN A 70 -10.78 -13.28 16.72
C GLN A 70 -9.59 -13.97 17.39
N TYR A 71 -8.78 -13.23 18.15
CA TYR A 71 -7.68 -13.81 18.93
C TYR A 71 -8.19 -14.81 19.97
N GLU A 72 -9.21 -14.43 20.74
CA GLU A 72 -9.87 -15.30 21.72
C GLU A 72 -10.54 -16.51 21.07
N LEU A 73 -11.14 -16.32 19.89
CA LEU A 73 -11.71 -17.40 19.09
C LEU A 73 -10.65 -18.43 18.67
N ILE A 74 -9.46 -17.97 18.26
CA ILE A 74 -8.34 -18.85 17.91
C ILE A 74 -7.86 -19.63 19.15
N GLU A 75 -7.74 -18.97 20.30
CA GLU A 75 -7.36 -19.63 21.56
C GLU A 75 -8.41 -20.66 22.00
N SER A 76 -9.70 -20.34 21.87
CA SER A 76 -10.80 -21.25 22.19
C SER A 76 -10.79 -22.53 21.35
N ARG A 77 -10.25 -22.44 20.12
CA ARG A 77 -10.06 -23.59 19.22
C ARG A 77 -8.91 -24.51 19.65
N GLY A 78 -8.09 -24.07 20.60
CA GLY A 78 -6.91 -24.77 21.12
C GLY A 78 -5.63 -24.46 20.34
N LEU A 79 -5.63 -23.44 19.47
CA LEU A 79 -4.44 -23.05 18.72
C LEU A 79 -3.56 -22.16 19.60
N SER A 80 -2.24 -22.39 19.55
CA SER A 80 -1.28 -21.57 20.28
C SER A 80 -1.08 -20.25 19.54
N THR A 81 -1.27 -19.14 20.26
CA THR A 81 -1.17 -17.79 19.74
C THR A 81 -0.15 -16.97 20.52
N LYS A 82 0.39 -15.94 19.88
CA LYS A 82 1.24 -14.93 20.52
C LYS A 82 1.05 -13.58 19.83
N TRP A 83 0.67 -12.55 20.58
CA TRP A 83 0.67 -11.18 20.06
C TRP A 83 2.05 -10.75 19.56
N THR A 84 2.09 -10.15 18.37
CA THR A 84 3.27 -9.60 17.73
C THR A 84 2.98 -8.14 17.33
N PRO A 85 2.92 -7.21 18.30
CA PRO A 85 2.63 -5.82 17.99
C PRO A 85 3.67 -5.29 17.00
N LEU A 86 3.20 -4.69 15.90
CA LEU A 86 4.09 -3.99 14.99
C LEU A 86 4.62 -2.75 15.70
N GLU A 87 5.94 -2.66 15.84
CA GLU A 87 6.59 -1.38 16.09
C GLU A 87 6.45 -0.53 14.82
N VAL A 88 5.35 0.21 14.73
CA VAL A 88 5.17 1.22 13.69
C VAL A 88 6.15 2.34 14.01
N ARG A 89 7.34 2.30 13.39
CA ARG A 89 8.19 3.49 13.32
C ARG A 89 7.37 4.56 12.64
N ASP A 90 7.28 5.73 13.29
CA ASP A 90 6.52 6.87 12.83
C ASP A 90 6.80 7.07 11.33
N LYS A 91 5.77 6.81 10.50
CA LYS A 91 5.90 6.85 9.05
C LYS A 91 6.32 8.27 8.70
N LEU A 92 7.54 8.46 8.20
CA LEU A 92 7.74 9.47 7.15
C LEU A 92 6.62 9.19 6.13
N SER A 93 5.62 10.08 6.05
CA SER A 93 4.32 9.74 5.46
C SER A 93 4.50 9.19 4.05
N TYR A 94 4.10 7.94 3.83
CA TYR A 94 3.97 7.36 2.50
C TYR A 94 3.05 8.23 1.63
N ARG A 95 3.29 8.21 0.33
CA ARG A 95 2.45 8.90 -0.66
C ARG A 95 1.08 8.24 -0.72
N ASN A 96 0.07 9.03 -1.04
CA ASN A 96 -1.28 8.57 -1.38
C ASN A 96 -1.59 8.79 -2.87
N ASN A 97 -2.72 8.25 -3.34
CA ASN A 97 -3.13 8.33 -4.75
C ASN A 97 -3.15 9.76 -5.32
N VAL A 98 -3.56 10.76 -4.53
CA VAL A 98 -3.57 12.17 -4.94
C VAL A 98 -2.14 12.67 -5.15
N SER A 99 -1.27 12.49 -4.16
CA SER A 99 0.13 12.93 -4.22
C SER A 99 0.95 12.25 -5.32
N ILE A 100 0.62 10.99 -5.68
CA ILE A 100 1.21 10.28 -6.81
C ILE A 100 0.80 10.95 -8.12
N GLY A 101 -0.50 11.17 -8.31
CA GLY A 101 -1.03 11.84 -9.49
C GLY A 101 -0.47 13.25 -9.67
N ASP A 102 -0.30 14.00 -8.58
CA ASP A 102 0.30 15.34 -8.57
C ASP A 102 1.80 15.29 -8.92
N SER A 103 2.54 14.33 -8.36
CA SER A 103 3.97 14.14 -8.68
C SER A 103 4.16 13.81 -10.17
N MET A 104 3.33 12.93 -10.73
CA MET A 104 3.37 12.60 -12.16
C MET A 104 3.03 13.80 -13.05
N LEU A 105 2.08 14.64 -12.64
CA LEU A 105 1.76 15.88 -13.38
C LEU A 105 2.93 16.87 -13.33
N ILE A 106 3.58 17.00 -12.18
CA ILE A 106 4.79 17.83 -12.03
C ILE A 106 5.90 17.32 -12.95
N TRP A 107 6.10 16.01 -13.03
CA TRP A 107 7.11 15.41 -13.91
C TRP A 107 6.79 15.60 -15.39
N GLN A 108 5.56 15.32 -15.82
CA GLN A 108 5.12 15.60 -17.20
C GLN A 108 5.38 17.06 -17.58
N ASN A 109 5.05 18.02 -16.71
CA ASN A 109 5.26 19.44 -17.01
C ASN A 109 6.74 19.83 -17.06
N ARG A 110 7.61 19.12 -16.33
CA ARG A 110 9.05 19.38 -16.29
C ARG A 110 9.81 18.68 -17.43
N PHE A 111 9.31 17.52 -17.86
CA PHE A 111 9.93 16.64 -18.84
C PHE A 111 8.94 16.26 -19.95
N PRO A 112 8.29 17.24 -20.61
CA PRO A 112 7.14 16.98 -21.48
C PRO A 112 7.47 16.16 -22.73
N GLU A 113 8.72 16.19 -23.17
CA GLU A 113 9.18 15.40 -24.34
C GLU A 113 9.32 13.91 -24.00
N ILE A 114 9.60 13.58 -22.73
CA ILE A 114 10.00 12.22 -22.35
C ILE A 114 9.06 11.52 -21.37
N CYS A 115 8.05 12.20 -20.82
CA CYS A 115 7.07 11.52 -19.98
C CYS A 115 5.67 12.14 -20.03
N GLN A 116 4.68 11.28 -19.82
CA GLN A 116 3.27 11.63 -19.88
C GLN A 116 2.49 10.89 -18.79
N ARG A 117 1.70 11.64 -18.02
CA ARG A 117 0.76 11.08 -17.05
C ARG A 117 -0.51 10.66 -17.78
N ILE A 118 -0.88 9.41 -17.60
CA ILE A 118 -2.06 8.78 -18.19
C ILE A 118 -3.00 8.35 -17.07
N GLN A 119 -4.29 8.65 -17.22
CA GLN A 119 -5.33 8.02 -16.42
C GLN A 119 -5.92 6.87 -17.22
N ILE A 120 -5.63 5.63 -16.82
CA ILE A 120 -6.09 4.44 -17.55
C ILE A 120 -7.51 3.99 -17.15
N GLY A 121 -8.07 4.61 -16.12
CA GLY A 121 -9.42 4.30 -15.63
C GLY A 121 -9.69 4.87 -14.24
N THR A 122 -10.72 4.35 -13.59
CA THR A 122 -11.12 4.68 -12.22
C THR A 122 -11.47 3.40 -11.46
N THR A 123 -11.21 3.39 -10.16
CA THR A 123 -11.58 2.28 -9.27
C THR A 123 -13.07 2.23 -8.96
N VAL A 124 -13.49 1.24 -8.18
CA VAL A 124 -14.88 1.07 -7.70
C VAL A 124 -15.34 2.28 -6.89
N GLN A 125 -14.46 2.85 -6.06
CA GLN A 125 -14.75 4.07 -5.29
C GLN A 125 -14.44 5.36 -6.07
N GLY A 126 -14.20 5.27 -7.38
CA GLY A 126 -14.00 6.44 -8.25
C GLY A 126 -12.62 7.09 -8.16
N ARG A 127 -11.62 6.42 -7.59
CA ARG A 127 -10.24 6.95 -7.54
C ARG A 127 -9.55 6.74 -8.89
N PRO A 128 -8.78 7.71 -9.40
CA PRO A 128 -8.07 7.58 -10.67
C PRO A 128 -6.94 6.54 -10.59
N LEU A 129 -6.77 5.80 -11.68
CA LEU A 129 -5.66 4.87 -11.88
C LEU A 129 -4.58 5.55 -12.73
N TRP A 130 -3.48 5.93 -12.08
CA TRP A 130 -2.39 6.68 -12.71
C TRP A 130 -1.30 5.77 -13.25
N VAL A 131 -0.85 6.08 -14.47
CA VAL A 131 0.35 5.53 -15.10
C VAL A 131 1.21 6.69 -15.58
N LEU A 132 2.53 6.56 -15.47
CA LEU A 132 3.46 7.45 -16.17
C LEU A 132 4.10 6.67 -17.33
N LYS A 133 3.87 7.11 -18.56
CA LYS A 133 4.64 6.69 -19.74
C LYS A 133 5.97 7.45 -19.73
N ILE A 134 7.09 6.76 -19.99
CA ILE A 134 8.42 7.36 -20.17
C ILE A 134 9.05 6.75 -21.44
N SER A 135 9.45 7.59 -22.40
CA SER A 135 10.08 7.22 -23.68
C SER A 135 10.63 8.51 -24.31
N ASP A 136 11.65 8.46 -25.17
CA ASP A 136 12.20 9.64 -25.85
C ASP A 136 11.22 10.27 -26.86
N SER A 137 10.29 9.51 -27.44
CA SER A 137 9.17 10.02 -28.25
C SER A 137 7.82 9.70 -27.62
N VAL A 138 7.54 10.20 -26.42
CA VAL A 138 6.39 9.81 -25.59
C VAL A 138 5.00 9.86 -26.29
N ASN A 139 4.83 10.72 -27.30
CA ASN A 139 3.58 10.90 -28.05
C ASN A 139 3.47 10.07 -29.34
N VAL A 140 4.50 9.28 -29.66
CA VAL A 140 4.57 8.43 -30.85
C VAL A 140 4.61 6.98 -30.39
N GLU A 141 4.03 6.11 -31.22
CA GLU A 141 4.19 4.66 -31.07
C GLU A 141 5.39 4.26 -31.92
N GLU A 142 6.44 3.75 -31.27
CA GLU A 142 7.70 3.37 -31.92
C GLU A 142 7.88 1.86 -31.95
N ALA A 143 8.79 1.36 -32.78
CA ALA A 143 9.13 -0.06 -32.82
C ALA A 143 10.10 -0.44 -31.68
N GLU A 144 9.75 -0.04 -30.45
CA GLU A 144 10.53 -0.24 -29.23
C GLU A 144 9.86 -1.27 -28.31
N PRO A 145 10.63 -1.94 -27.43
CA PRO A 145 10.04 -2.78 -26.40
C PRO A 145 9.23 -1.96 -25.38
N GLU A 146 7.97 -2.34 -25.19
CA GLU A 146 7.13 -1.84 -24.10
C GLU A 146 7.35 -2.65 -22.82
N ILE A 147 7.60 -1.96 -21.70
CA ILE A 147 7.80 -2.58 -20.39
C ILE A 147 6.87 -1.94 -19.37
N LYS A 148 6.16 -2.77 -18.62
CA LYS A 148 5.25 -2.31 -17.57
C LYS A 148 5.76 -2.67 -16.18
N PHE A 149 5.81 -1.67 -15.30
CA PHE A 149 6.01 -1.83 -13.86
C PHE A 149 4.69 -1.55 -13.15
N VAL A 150 4.31 -2.44 -12.23
CA VAL A 150 3.07 -2.33 -11.47
C VAL A 150 3.33 -2.70 -10.02
N SER A 151 2.83 -1.88 -9.12
CA SER A 151 2.89 -2.16 -7.69
C SER A 151 1.57 -1.94 -6.95
N THR A 152 1.59 -2.36 -5.68
CA THR A 152 0.52 -2.17 -4.70
C THR A 152 -0.84 -2.61 -5.25
N ILE A 153 -0.85 -3.85 -5.75
CA ILE A 153 -2.07 -4.59 -6.13
C ILE A 153 -2.84 -4.98 -4.85
N HIS A 154 -2.10 -5.37 -3.81
CA HIS A 154 -2.58 -5.38 -2.43
C HIS A 154 -2.34 -4.00 -1.82
N GLY A 155 -3.38 -3.38 -1.25
CA GLY A 155 -3.36 -1.96 -0.87
C GLY A 155 -2.46 -1.63 0.34
N ASP A 156 -2.14 -2.65 1.14
CA ASP A 156 -1.27 -2.60 2.32
C ASP A 156 0.21 -2.85 2.00
N GLU A 157 0.53 -3.33 0.80
CA GLU A 157 1.90 -3.54 0.30
C GLU A 157 2.48 -2.25 -0.32
N VAL A 158 2.75 -1.25 0.52
CA VAL A 158 3.14 0.11 0.08
C VAL A 158 4.59 0.28 -0.37
N THR A 159 5.47 -0.69 -0.11
CA THR A 159 6.91 -0.55 -0.39
C THR A 159 7.20 -0.39 -1.88
N GLY A 160 6.52 -1.16 -2.72
CA GLY A 160 6.78 -1.13 -4.17
C GLY A 160 6.26 0.16 -4.81
N MET A 161 5.18 0.75 -4.30
CA MET A 161 4.72 2.10 -4.69
C MET A 161 5.82 3.14 -4.54
N GLU A 162 6.48 3.22 -3.38
CA GLU A 162 7.57 4.19 -3.18
C GLU A 162 8.81 3.87 -4.02
N MET A 163 9.12 2.58 -4.20
CA MET A 163 10.23 2.14 -5.04
C MET A 163 10.03 2.58 -6.49
N GLU A 164 8.83 2.43 -7.04
CA GLU A 164 8.50 2.89 -8.40
C GLU A 164 8.52 4.41 -8.51
N MET A 165 7.99 5.13 -7.51
CA MET A 165 8.07 6.60 -7.48
C MET A 165 9.52 7.10 -7.46
N PHE A 166 10.39 6.45 -6.68
CA PHE A 166 11.81 6.74 -6.67
C PHE A 166 12.48 6.38 -8.01
N MET A 167 12.14 5.23 -8.59
CA MET A 167 12.66 4.80 -9.89
C MET A 167 12.35 5.82 -10.99
N ILE A 168 11.10 6.27 -11.09
CA ILE A 168 10.68 7.33 -12.03
C ILE A 168 11.56 8.57 -11.86
N GLU A 169 11.69 9.08 -10.63
CA GLU A 169 12.45 10.30 -10.36
C GLU A 169 13.93 10.16 -10.76
N ASN A 170 14.54 8.99 -10.53
CA ASN A 170 15.93 8.72 -10.91
C ASN A 170 16.11 8.62 -12.42
N ILE A 171 15.20 7.95 -13.13
CA ILE A 171 15.24 7.85 -14.59
C ILE A 171 15.18 9.25 -15.20
N LEU A 172 14.19 10.06 -14.81
CA LEU A 172 13.99 11.40 -15.38
C LEU A 172 15.16 12.35 -15.08
N LYS A 173 15.65 12.37 -13.83
CA LYS A 173 16.80 13.21 -13.45
C LYS A 173 18.09 12.74 -14.12
N GLY A 174 18.32 11.43 -14.17
CA GLY A 174 19.49 10.86 -14.81
C GLY A 174 19.50 11.11 -16.31
N TYR A 175 18.35 11.01 -16.98
CA TYR A 175 18.21 11.35 -18.39
C TYR A 175 18.60 12.81 -18.66
N GLN A 176 18.04 13.75 -17.89
CA GLN A 176 18.36 15.17 -17.99
C GLN A 176 19.84 15.48 -17.69
N ALA A 177 20.44 14.75 -16.76
CA ALA A 177 21.85 14.87 -16.42
C ALA A 177 22.80 14.24 -17.44
N GLY A 178 22.28 13.62 -18.51
CA GLY A 178 23.09 12.94 -19.51
C GLY A 178 23.73 11.64 -19.01
N ASN A 179 23.12 10.96 -18.04
CA ASN A 179 23.58 9.65 -17.59
C ASN A 179 23.33 8.60 -18.69
N ASP A 180 24.40 7.97 -19.19
CA ASP A 180 24.35 7.01 -20.29
C ASP A 180 23.35 5.86 -20.08
N THR A 181 23.25 5.33 -18.86
CA THR A 181 22.31 4.24 -18.56
C THR A 181 20.86 4.71 -18.63
N MET A 182 20.53 5.86 -18.05
CA MET A 182 19.16 6.39 -18.09
C MET A 182 18.79 6.88 -19.49
N ARG A 183 19.73 7.45 -20.24
CA ARG A 183 19.58 7.79 -21.65
C ARG A 183 19.27 6.55 -22.48
N PHE A 184 20.08 5.49 -22.34
CA PHE A 184 19.87 4.23 -23.05
C PHE A 184 18.49 3.63 -22.76
N ILE A 185 18.04 3.61 -21.50
CA ILE A 185 16.72 3.09 -21.14
C ILE A 185 15.61 3.89 -21.84
N VAL A 186 15.63 5.22 -21.75
CA VAL A 186 14.55 6.07 -22.29
C VAL A 186 14.57 6.13 -23.82
N ASP A 187 15.75 6.14 -24.44
CA ASP A 187 15.94 6.22 -25.90
C ASP A 187 15.77 4.85 -26.63
N ASN A 188 15.41 3.77 -25.90
CA ASN A 188 15.29 2.42 -26.50
C ASN A 188 14.13 1.60 -25.92
N THR A 189 13.29 2.17 -25.05
CA THR A 189 12.15 1.46 -24.44
C THR A 189 11.00 2.41 -24.13
N GLU A 190 9.78 1.90 -24.21
CA GLU A 190 8.61 2.56 -23.64
C GLU A 190 8.29 1.99 -22.26
N LEU A 191 8.49 2.78 -21.21
CA LEU A 191 8.18 2.37 -19.85
C LEU A 191 6.80 2.87 -19.43
N TYR A 192 5.98 1.96 -18.91
CA TYR A 192 4.66 2.25 -18.32
C TYR A 192 4.70 1.91 -16.83
N VAL A 193 4.77 2.91 -15.96
CA VAL A 193 4.92 2.70 -14.51
C VAL A 193 3.62 3.02 -13.77
N MET A 194 3.11 2.05 -13.00
CA MET A 194 1.87 2.13 -12.22
C MET A 194 2.13 1.84 -10.73
N PRO A 195 2.49 2.86 -9.93
CA PRO A 195 2.88 2.67 -8.54
C PRO A 195 1.77 2.16 -7.63
N LEU A 196 0.51 2.47 -7.94
CA LEU A 196 -0.63 2.17 -7.07
C LEU A 196 -1.79 1.62 -7.89
N MET A 197 -1.81 0.29 -8.04
CA MET A 197 -2.89 -0.40 -8.76
C MET A 197 -4.20 -0.48 -7.96
N ASN A 198 -4.11 -0.53 -6.63
CA ASN A 198 -5.26 -0.63 -5.74
C ASN A 198 -5.35 0.57 -4.77
N PRO A 199 -5.69 1.77 -5.26
CA PRO A 199 -5.83 2.94 -4.40
C PRO A 199 -7.05 2.87 -3.46
N ASP A 200 -8.01 1.97 -3.70
CA ASP A 200 -9.14 1.77 -2.80
C ASP A 200 -8.76 0.99 -1.53
N GLY A 201 -7.88 -0.01 -1.67
CA GLY A 201 -7.37 -0.79 -0.55
C GLY A 201 -6.25 -0.10 0.25
N ASN A 202 -5.62 0.93 -0.32
CA ASN A 202 -4.55 1.71 0.33
C ASN A 202 -5.07 2.91 1.15
N ALA A 203 -6.33 3.30 0.93
CA ALA A 203 -6.92 4.58 1.34
C ALA A 203 -7.08 4.77 2.86
#